data_AF-A0A7C4RU82-F1
#
_entry.id   AF-A0A7C4RU82-F1
#
_cell.length_a   1.000
_cell.length_b   1.000
_cell.length_c   1.000
_cell.angle_alpha   90.00
_cell.angle_beta   90.00
_cell.angle_gamma   90.00
#
_symmetry.space_group_name_H-M   'P 1'
#
loop_
_entity.id
_entity.type
_entity.pdbx_description
1 polymer ?
#
loop_
_entity_poly.entity_id
_entity_poly.type
_entity_poly.pdbx_seq_one_letter_code
_entity_poly.pdbx_strand_id
1 'polypeptide(L)'
;MPLVWAAAEDAAAVVGELFHRADGHGAGVGSALPRAIIVAGITEKELLALMHVCKKSGMKTALWATLTPTSETWTLKTLLEELSAERRQLDRKRR
;
A
#
# COMPACT_ATOMS: atom_id res chain seq x y z
N MET A 1 15.69 0.90 -0.83
CA MET A 1 14.40 0.62 -1.47
C MET A 1 13.82 1.95 -1.94
N PRO A 2 13.31 2.04 -3.17
CA PRO A 2 12.65 3.25 -3.64
C PRO A 2 11.33 3.48 -2.88
N LEU A 3 11.07 4.71 -2.48
CA LEU A 3 9.81 5.17 -1.93
C LEU A 3 9.01 5.83 -3.06
N VAL A 4 7.86 5.25 -3.39
CA VAL A 4 6.99 5.74 -4.46
C VAL A 4 5.63 6.11 -3.88
N TRP A 5 5.09 7.26 -4.31
CA TRP A 5 3.74 7.70 -3.99
C TRP A 5 2.85 7.46 -5.21
N ALA A 6 2.01 6.44 -5.15
CA ALA A 6 1.12 6.14 -6.27
C ALA A 6 0.06 7.24 -6.46
N ALA A 7 -0.02 7.78 -7.68
CA ALA A 7 -1.01 8.76 -8.09
C ALA A 7 -2.24 8.09 -8.71
N ALA A 8 -3.26 8.87 -9.07
CA ALA A 8 -4.49 8.34 -9.66
C ALA A 8 -4.23 7.65 -11.01
N GLU A 9 -3.26 8.14 -11.79
CA GLU A 9 -2.84 7.51 -13.06
C GLU A 9 -2.29 6.09 -12.90
N ASP A 10 -1.86 5.73 -11.69
CA ASP A 10 -1.23 4.43 -11.41
C ASP A 10 -2.21 3.32 -11.12
N ALA A 11 -3.50 3.64 -11.06
CA ALA A 11 -4.54 2.67 -10.73
C ALA A 11 -4.49 1.42 -11.65
N ALA A 12 -4.17 1.61 -12.93
CA ALA A 12 -4.10 0.53 -13.91
C ALA A 12 -2.71 -0.12 -14.03
N ALA A 13 -1.68 0.45 -13.40
CA ALA A 13 -0.32 -0.08 -13.46
C ALA A 13 -0.19 -1.37 -12.64
N VAL A 14 0.68 -2.28 -13.09
CA VAL A 14 1.01 -3.48 -12.35
C VAL A 14 1.84 -3.10 -11.12
N VAL A 15 1.52 -3.68 -9.96
CA VAL A 15 2.12 -3.30 -8.69
C VAL A 15 3.64 -3.48 -8.69
N GLY A 16 4.16 -4.58 -9.26
CA GLY A 16 5.61 -4.81 -9.39
C GLY A 16 6.33 -3.72 -10.21
N GLU A 17 5.67 -3.15 -11.22
CA GLU A 17 6.25 -2.10 -12.06
C GLU A 17 6.41 -0.78 -11.29
N LEU A 18 5.57 -0.53 -10.29
CA LEU A 18 5.66 0.68 -9.45
C LEU A 18 6.99 0.76 -8.71
N PHE A 19 7.56 -0.38 -8.30
CA PHE A 19 8.87 -0.42 -7.61
C PHE A 19 10.05 -0.09 -8.51
N HIS A 20 9.87 -0.08 -9.83
CA HIS A 20 10.91 0.27 -10.79
C HIS A 20 10.94 1.76 -11.11
N ARG A 21 10.01 2.54 -10.54
CA ARG A 21 9.96 3.99 -10.73
C ARG A 21 11.03 4.71 -9.92
N ALA A 22 11.32 5.94 -10.34
CA ALA A 22 12.22 6.81 -9.62
C ALA A 22 11.74 7.06 -8.17
N ASP A 23 12.70 7.15 -7.25
CA ASP A 23 12.43 7.52 -5.87
C ASP A 23 11.72 8.87 -5.78
N GLY A 24 10.72 8.97 -4.90
CA GLY A 24 9.91 10.17 -4.72
C GLY A 24 8.87 10.41 -5.83
N HIS A 25 8.71 9.51 -6.80
CA HIS A 25 7.68 9.62 -7.83
C HIS A 25 6.28 9.83 -7.20
N GLY A 26 5.49 10.74 -7.78
CA GLY A 26 4.14 11.10 -7.33
C GLY A 26 4.05 11.84 -5.99
N ALA A 27 5.20 12.20 -5.38
CA ALA A 27 5.20 12.95 -4.13
C ALA A 27 4.49 14.30 -4.30
N GLY A 28 3.61 14.62 -3.34
CA GLY A 28 2.81 15.86 -3.37
C GLY A 28 1.60 15.82 -4.30
N VAL A 29 1.41 14.74 -5.08
CA VAL A 29 0.24 14.56 -5.94
C VAL A 29 -0.90 13.94 -5.13
N GLY A 30 -2.07 14.59 -5.15
CA GLY A 30 -3.27 14.06 -4.52
C GLY A 30 -3.82 12.85 -5.28
N SER A 31 -4.31 11.85 -4.55
CA SER A 31 -4.95 10.67 -5.12
C SER A 31 -6.24 10.35 -4.39
N ALA A 32 -7.27 9.95 -5.15
CA ALA A 32 -8.54 9.45 -4.61
C ALA A 32 -8.49 7.94 -4.28
N LEU A 33 -7.37 7.26 -4.58
CA LEU A 33 -7.19 5.86 -4.26
C LEU A 33 -7.22 5.61 -2.75
N PRO A 34 -7.67 4.43 -2.30
CA PRO A 34 -7.60 4.04 -0.90
C PRO A 34 -6.18 4.18 -0.35
N ARG A 35 -6.05 4.78 0.84
CA ARG A 35 -4.76 4.95 1.51
C ARG A 35 -4.21 3.58 1.93
N ALA A 36 -3.08 3.20 1.36
CA ALA A 36 -2.40 1.96 1.69
C ALA A 36 -0.88 2.18 1.83
N ILE A 37 -0.25 1.33 2.64
CA ILE A 37 1.20 1.12 2.64
C ILE A 37 1.43 -0.29 2.10
N ILE A 38 2.12 -0.36 0.97
CA ILE A 38 2.45 -1.59 0.27
C ILE A 38 3.97 -1.75 0.34
N VAL A 39 4.42 -2.91 0.80
CA VAL A 39 5.85 -3.21 1.01
C VAL A 39 6.21 -4.54 0.38
N ALA A 40 7.44 -4.67 -0.11
CA ALA A 40 7.97 -5.86 -0.75
C ALA A 40 9.41 -6.09 -0.28
N GLY A 41 9.83 -7.34 -0.17
CA GLY A 41 11.22 -7.69 0.17
C GLY A 41 11.68 -7.24 1.56
N ILE A 42 10.76 -7.03 2.51
CA ILE A 42 11.08 -6.69 3.90
C ILE A 42 10.86 -7.88 4.83
N THR A 43 11.59 -7.90 5.93
CA THR A 43 11.39 -8.88 7.01
C THR A 43 10.19 -8.53 7.89
N GLU A 44 9.68 -9.50 8.65
CA GLU A 44 8.62 -9.29 9.63
C GLU A 44 9.01 -8.22 10.68
N LYS A 45 10.27 -8.27 11.15
CA LYS A 45 10.79 -7.29 12.13
C LYS A 45 10.74 -5.87 11.58
N GLU A 46 11.11 -5.68 10.31
CA GLU A 46 11.07 -4.37 9.65
C GLU A 46 9.64 -3.89 9.42
N LEU A 47 8.74 -4.79 9.03
CA LEU A 47 7.31 -4.48 8.89
C LEU A 47 6.73 -3.98 10.22
N LEU A 48 6.94 -4.72 11.31
CA LEU A 48 6.45 -4.35 12.63
C LEU A 48 7.03 -3.01 13.10
N ALA A 49 8.32 -2.78 12.88
CA ALA A 49 8.97 -1.51 13.20
C ALA A 49 8.34 -0.35 12.40
N LEU A 50 8.11 -0.52 11.10
CA LEU A 50 7.48 0.48 10.24
C LEU A 50 6.06 0.79 10.71
N MET A 51 5.24 -0.23 10.98
CA MET A 51 3.89 -0.07 11.50
C MET A 51 3.88 0.69 12.84
N HIS A 52 4.85 0.39 13.72
CA HIS A 52 4.98 1.07 15.01
C HIS A 52 5.28 2.56 14.83
N VAL A 53 6.24 2.90 13.95
CA VAL A 53 6.62 4.28 13.64
C VAL A 53 5.43 5.04 13.05
N CYS A 54 4.74 4.47 12.06
CA CYS A 54 3.54 5.04 11.45
C CYS A 54 2.43 5.31 12.47
N LYS A 55 2.23 4.41 13.43
CA LYS A 55 1.24 4.60 14.50
C LYS A 55 1.66 5.73 15.45
N LYS A 56 2.94 5.79 15.83
CA LYS A 56 3.48 6.83 16.72
C LYS A 56 3.47 8.22 16.10
N SER A 57 3.62 8.34 14.78
CA SER A 57 3.62 9.62 14.09
C SER A 57 2.23 10.25 13.92
N GLY A 58 1.17 9.60 14.42
CA GLY A 58 -0.20 10.09 14.26
C GLY A 58 -0.72 9.96 12.82
N MET A 59 -0.08 9.12 12.01
CA MET A 59 -0.48 8.89 10.63
C MET A 59 -1.92 8.36 10.57
N LYS A 60 -2.70 8.86 9.61
CA LYS A 60 -4.05 8.34 9.35
C LYS A 60 -4.00 6.83 9.09
N THR A 61 -5.03 6.14 9.55
CA THR A 61 -5.21 4.70 9.30
C THR A 61 -5.07 4.40 7.81
N ALA A 62 -4.22 3.43 7.49
CA ALA A 62 -3.96 2.95 6.15
C ALA A 62 -4.24 1.45 6.08
N LEU A 63 -4.56 0.96 4.89
CA LEU A 63 -4.47 -0.45 4.55
C LEU A 63 -2.99 -0.85 4.51
N TRP A 64 -2.69 -2.12 4.81
CA TRP A 64 -1.33 -2.64 4.79
C TRP A 64 -1.27 -3.89 3.93
N ALA A 65 -0.24 -4.02 3.11
CA ALA A 65 0.01 -5.23 2.33
C ALA A 65 1.50 -5.51 2.22
N THR A 66 1.89 -6.76 2.49
CA THR A 66 3.17 -7.34 2.10
C THR A 66 2.97 -8.08 0.78
N LEU A 67 3.72 -7.72 -0.26
CA LEU A 67 3.55 -8.36 -1.55
C LEU A 67 4.01 -9.82 -1.54
N THR A 68 3.23 -10.63 -2.25
CA THR A 68 3.55 -12.00 -2.60
C THR A 68 3.78 -12.06 -4.11
N PRO A 69 4.42 -13.12 -4.64
CA PRO A 69 4.58 -13.28 -6.08
C PRO A 69 3.25 -13.20 -6.85
N THR A 70 2.13 -13.57 -6.21
CA THR A 70 0.80 -13.44 -6.80
C THR A 70 0.36 -11.98 -6.88
N SER A 71 0.34 -11.26 -5.77
CA SER A 71 -0.22 -9.90 -5.71
C SER A 71 0.64 -8.86 -6.42
N GLU A 72 1.91 -9.15 -6.66
CA GLU A 72 2.81 -8.30 -7.45
C GLU A 72 2.38 -8.18 -8.92
N THR A 73 1.72 -9.21 -9.47
CA THR A 73 1.24 -9.24 -10.86
C THR A 73 -0.09 -8.51 -11.06
N TRP A 74 -0.73 -8.06 -9.98
CA TRP A 74 -2.03 -7.41 -10.06
C TRP A 74 -1.90 -5.93 -10.39
N THR A 75 -2.99 -5.34 -10.88
CA THR A 75 -3.07 -3.87 -10.96
C THR A 75 -3.19 -3.28 -9.55
N LEU A 76 -2.68 -2.06 -9.37
CA LEU A 76 -2.81 -1.34 -8.11
C LEU A 76 -4.28 -1.22 -7.67
N LYS A 77 -5.18 -0.94 -8.62
CA LYS A 77 -6.62 -0.86 -8.35
C LYS A 77 -7.15 -2.16 -7.76
N THR A 78 -6.87 -3.30 -8.39
CA THR A 78 -7.33 -4.62 -7.92
C THR A 78 -6.82 -4.91 -6.51
N LEU A 79 -5.53 -4.66 -6.25
CA LEU A 79 -4.96 -4.86 -4.91
C LEU A 79 -5.67 -4.00 -3.86
N LEU A 80 -5.90 -2.72 -4.15
CA LEU A 80 -6.57 -1.81 -3.21
C LEU A 80 -8.05 -2.15 -3.00
N GLU A 81 -8.74 -2.65 -4.02
CA GLU A 81 -10.13 -3.11 -3.92
C GLU A 81 -10.25 -4.33 -3.00
N GLU A 82 -9.37 -5.32 -3.15
CA GLU A 82 -9.32 -6.50 -2.28
C GLU A 82 -9.01 -6.13 -0.83
N LEU A 83 -7.96 -5.34 -0.59
CA LEU A 83 -7.61 -4.87 0.77
C LEU A 83 -8.76 -4.08 1.41
N SER A 84 -9.44 -3.25 0.63
CA SER A 84 -10.59 -2.47 1.10
C SER A 84 -11.80 -3.37 1.39
N ALA A 85 -12.01 -4.43 0.62
CA ALA A 85 -13.07 -5.40 0.86
C ALA A 85 -12.82 -6.18 2.15
N GLU A 86 -11.61 -6.70 2.35
CA GLU A 86 -11.21 -7.40 3.59
C GLU A 86 -11.38 -6.50 4.82
N ARG A 87 -10.90 -5.25 4.73
CA ARG A 87 -11.00 -4.30 5.84
C ARG A 87 -12.46 -4.04 6.22
N ARG A 88 -13.35 -3.83 5.24
CA ARG A 88 -14.79 -3.64 5.48
C ARG A 88 -15.41 -4.85 6.19
N GLN A 89 -15.01 -6.06 5.82
CA GLN A 89 -15.51 -7.28 6.45
C GLN A 89 -15.03 -7.40 7.92
N LEU A 90 -13.76 -7.08 8.20
CA LEU A 90 -13.20 -7.10 9.55
C LEU A 90 -13.85 -6.04 10.44
N ASP A 91 -14.05 -4.83 9.92
CA ASP A 91 -14.71 -3.75 10.67
C ASP A 91 -16.19 -4.08 10.95
N ARG A 92 -16.89 -4.77 10.03
CA ARG A 92 -18.26 -5.25 10.25
C ARG A 92 -18.34 -6.32 11.35
N LYS A 93 -17.34 -7.19 11.49
CA LYS A 93 -17.29 -8.22 12.54
C LYS A 93 -16.95 -7.67 13.92
N ARG A 94 -16.43 -6.44 14.01
CA ARG A 94 -16.03 -5.78 15.27
C ARG A 94 -17.12 -4.87 15.87
N ARG A 95 -18.20 -4.62 15.14
CA ARG A 95 -19.38 -3.89 15.59
C ARG A 95 -20.46 -4.87 16.03
#